data_AF-A0A412GRD6-F1
#
_entry.id   AF-A0A412GRD6-F1
#
_cell.length_a   1.000
_cell.length_b   1.000
_cell.length_c   1.000
_cell.angle_alpha   90.00
_cell.angle_beta   90.00
_cell.angle_gamma   90.00
#
_symmetry.space_group_name_H-M   'P 1'
#
loop_
_entity.id
_entity.type
_entity.pdbx_description
1 polymer ?
#
loop_
_entity_poly.entity_id
_entity_poly.type
_entity_poly.pdbx_seq_one_letter_code
_entity_poly.pdbx_strand_id
1 'polypeptide(L)'
;MKKEKKVFVMGKVYTITETNISEIEKAVQEDLDAYVGKDKVEFKLYTLGNVVAMFFNRCLDYSTLGANPEKDINAADALIITGEGYNGFKMPSPLPPMPYLGHIIYNLEQSDFLEIYKESAKRLGASKIKDAWLEINLGSIILRIQTK
;
A
#
# COMPACT_ATOMS: atom_id res chain seq x y z
N MET A 1 -11.15 19.29 -18.32
CA MET A 1 -11.00 17.81 -18.31
C MET A 1 -10.66 17.37 -16.90
N LYS A 2 -11.41 16.44 -16.29
CA LYS A 2 -10.98 15.78 -15.04
C LYS A 2 -9.66 15.05 -15.37
N LYS A 3 -8.58 15.31 -14.64
CA LYS A 3 -7.35 14.52 -14.80
C LYS A 3 -7.63 13.07 -14.39
N GLU A 4 -7.16 12.14 -15.18
CA GLU A 4 -7.15 10.72 -14.83
C GLU A 4 -6.33 10.51 -13.55
N LYS A 5 -6.87 9.72 -12.62
CA LYS A 5 -6.17 9.34 -11.39
C LYS A 5 -5.51 7.99 -11.62
N LYS A 6 -4.19 7.94 -11.53
CA LYS A 6 -3.42 6.70 -11.61
C LYS A 6 -2.82 6.40 -10.24
N VAL A 7 -3.01 5.19 -9.75
CA VAL A 7 -2.58 4.78 -8.40
C VAL A 7 -1.68 3.56 -8.48
N PHE A 8 -0.64 3.52 -7.66
CA PHE A 8 0.27 2.40 -7.55
C PHE A 8 -0.18 1.51 -6.40
N VAL A 9 -0.38 0.21 -6.63
CA VAL A 9 -0.66 -0.77 -5.58
C VAL A 9 -0.29 -2.17 -6.09
N MET A 10 0.29 -2.99 -5.21
CA MET A 10 0.67 -4.38 -5.52
C MET A 10 1.45 -4.54 -6.84
N GLY A 11 2.53 -3.77 -7.00
CA GLY A 11 3.42 -3.86 -8.15
C GLY A 11 2.89 -3.25 -9.46
N LYS A 12 1.66 -2.70 -9.47
CA LYS A 12 0.97 -2.26 -10.69
C LYS A 12 0.41 -0.84 -10.56
N VAL A 13 0.21 -0.18 -11.70
CA VAL A 13 -0.44 1.15 -11.76
C VAL A 13 -1.80 1.02 -12.43
N TYR A 14 -2.83 1.50 -11.75
CA TYR A 14 -4.22 1.45 -12.21
C TYR A 14 -4.75 2.85 -12.48
N THR A 15 -5.37 3.04 -13.65
CA THR A 15 -6.15 4.26 -13.95
C THR A 15 -7.55 4.10 -13.38
N ILE A 16 -7.95 4.96 -12.45
CA ILE A 16 -9.27 4.95 -11.81
C ILE A 16 -10.25 5.80 -12.61
N THR A 17 -11.39 5.20 -12.94
CA THR A 17 -12.59 5.86 -13.44
C THR A 17 -13.77 5.59 -12.49
N GLU A 18 -14.90 6.25 -12.69
CA GLU A 18 -16.10 6.03 -11.88
C GLU A 18 -16.71 4.63 -12.09
N THR A 19 -16.33 3.93 -13.16
CA THR A 19 -16.95 2.67 -13.59
C THR A 19 -16.09 1.43 -13.38
N ASN A 20 -14.79 1.56 -13.05
CA ASN A 20 -13.85 0.43 -13.00
C ASN A 20 -13.32 0.09 -11.61
N ILE A 21 -13.88 0.67 -10.54
CA ILE A 21 -13.43 0.43 -9.17
C ILE A 21 -13.47 -1.07 -8.83
N SER A 22 -14.57 -1.76 -9.16
CA SER A 22 -14.74 -3.20 -8.87
C SER A 22 -13.76 -4.08 -9.65
N GLU A 23 -13.39 -3.69 -10.88
CA GLU A 23 -12.40 -4.41 -11.68
C GLU A 23 -11.00 -4.27 -11.07
N ILE A 24 -10.64 -3.06 -10.62
CA ILE A 24 -9.38 -2.80 -9.91
C ILE A 24 -9.36 -3.57 -8.59
N GLU A 25 -10.43 -3.51 -7.79
CA GLU A 25 -10.52 -4.25 -6.53
C GLU A 25 -10.31 -5.75 -6.74
N LYS A 26 -10.97 -6.33 -7.74
CA LYS A 26 -10.81 -7.75 -8.08
C LYS A 26 -9.37 -8.08 -8.49
N ALA A 27 -8.76 -7.27 -9.35
CA ALA A 27 -7.39 -7.50 -9.82
C ALA A 27 -6.37 -7.43 -8.66
N VAL A 28 -6.50 -6.44 -7.78
CA VAL A 28 -5.63 -6.30 -6.60
C VAL A 28 -5.88 -7.44 -5.60
N GLN A 29 -7.14 -7.86 -5.41
CA GLN A 29 -7.48 -8.98 -4.54
C GLN A 29 -6.87 -10.29 -5.03
N GLU A 30 -6.91 -10.56 -6.35
CA GLU A 30 -6.29 -11.76 -6.94
C GLU A 30 -4.78 -11.79 -6.71
N ASP A 31 -4.10 -10.64 -6.83
CA ASP A 31 -2.67 -10.53 -6.55
C ASP A 31 -2.36 -10.72 -5.06
N LEU A 32 -3.18 -10.15 -4.15
CA LEU A 32 -3.03 -10.34 -2.71
C LEU A 32 -3.23 -11.80 -2.30
N ASP A 33 -4.29 -12.44 -2.80
CA ASP A 33 -4.57 -13.86 -2.52
C ASP A 33 -3.43 -14.76 -3.00
N ALA A 34 -2.81 -14.43 -4.14
CA ALA A 34 -1.64 -15.14 -4.65
C ALA A 34 -0.38 -14.86 -3.82
N TYR A 35 -0.23 -13.66 -3.28
CA TYR A 35 0.97 -13.24 -2.55
C TYR A 35 0.99 -13.72 -1.09
N VAL A 36 -0.10 -13.52 -0.36
CA VAL A 36 -0.19 -13.81 1.08
C VAL A 36 -1.13 -14.97 1.44
N GLY A 37 -1.85 -15.49 0.45
CA GLY A 37 -2.87 -16.52 0.63
C GLY A 37 -4.29 -15.95 0.72
N LYS A 38 -5.26 -16.78 0.34
CA LYS A 38 -6.69 -16.42 0.36
C LYS A 38 -7.16 -16.06 1.75
N ASP A 39 -8.11 -15.12 1.81
CA ASP A 39 -8.81 -14.68 3.03
C ASP A 39 -7.87 -14.09 4.11
N LYS A 40 -6.65 -13.69 3.74
CA LYS A 40 -5.69 -13.04 4.66
C LYS A 40 -5.82 -11.53 4.67
N VAL A 41 -6.09 -10.94 3.51
CA VAL A 41 -6.28 -9.51 3.32
C VAL A 41 -7.48 -9.32 2.40
N GLU A 42 -8.46 -8.52 2.78
CA GLU A 42 -9.51 -8.05 1.89
C GLU A 42 -9.20 -6.61 1.43
N PHE A 43 -9.20 -6.38 0.13
CA PHE A 43 -8.94 -5.07 -0.45
C PHE A 43 -10.23 -4.32 -0.80
N LYS A 44 -10.28 -3.01 -0.47
CA LYS A 44 -11.30 -2.08 -0.96
C LYS A 44 -10.70 -0.78 -1.47
N LEU A 45 -11.31 -0.20 -2.49
CA LEU A 45 -10.89 1.04 -3.12
C LEU A 45 -12.03 2.05 -3.12
N TYR A 46 -11.80 3.21 -2.50
CA TYR A 46 -12.74 4.33 -2.50
C TYR A 46 -12.12 5.58 -3.08
N THR A 47 -12.94 6.42 -3.71
CA THR A 47 -12.51 7.76 -4.13
C THR A 47 -13.48 8.83 -3.65
N LEU A 48 -12.92 9.95 -3.17
CA LEU A 48 -13.68 11.13 -2.75
C LEU A 48 -12.93 12.38 -3.23
N GLY A 49 -13.50 13.11 -4.19
CA GLY A 49 -12.84 14.30 -4.75
C GLY A 49 -11.50 13.94 -5.39
N ASN A 50 -10.38 14.46 -4.87
CA ASN A 50 -9.03 14.13 -5.31
C ASN A 50 -8.31 13.12 -4.40
N VAL A 51 -9.01 12.54 -3.42
CA VAL A 51 -8.47 11.53 -2.51
C VAL A 51 -8.88 10.14 -3.00
N VAL A 52 -7.93 9.22 -2.96
CA VAL A 52 -8.15 7.78 -3.12
C VAL A 52 -7.78 7.12 -1.80
N ALA A 53 -8.63 6.24 -1.30
CA ALA A 53 -8.40 5.47 -0.08
C ALA A 53 -8.37 3.98 -0.45
N MET A 54 -7.25 3.33 -0.18
CA MET A 54 -7.01 1.91 -0.40
C MET A 54 -6.98 1.22 0.96
N PHE A 55 -7.97 0.37 1.20
CA PHE A 55 -8.11 -0.40 2.43
C PHE A 55 -7.53 -1.79 2.22
N PHE A 56 -6.69 -2.21 3.16
CA PHE A 56 -6.16 -3.55 3.28
C PHE A 56 -6.67 -4.09 4.62
N ASN A 57 -7.86 -4.71 4.60
CA ASN A 57 -8.50 -5.26 5.78
C ASN A 57 -7.77 -6.56 6.16
N ARG A 58 -7.08 -6.54 7.29
CA ARG A 58 -6.20 -7.62 7.77
C ARG A 58 -6.14 -7.59 9.30
N CYS A 59 -6.10 -8.76 9.92
CA CYS A 59 -6.00 -8.87 11.38
C CYS A 59 -4.53 -8.92 11.83
N LEU A 60 -4.00 -7.82 12.38
CA LEU A 60 -2.64 -7.76 12.93
C LEU A 60 -2.59 -6.73 14.06
N ASP A 61 -2.16 -7.19 15.24
CA ASP A 61 -2.04 -6.35 16.42
C ASP A 61 -0.62 -5.80 16.55
N TYR A 62 -0.46 -4.51 16.26
CA TYR A 62 0.83 -3.80 16.37
C TYR A 62 1.39 -3.77 17.80
N SER A 63 0.54 -3.89 18.84
CA SER A 63 1.01 -3.90 20.22
C SER A 63 1.87 -5.14 20.53
N THR A 64 1.54 -6.27 19.90
CA THR A 64 2.32 -7.52 19.98
C THR A 64 3.66 -7.43 19.24
N LEU A 65 3.82 -6.39 18.41
CA LEU A 65 4.95 -6.16 17.53
C LEU A 65 5.92 -5.08 18.07
N GLY A 66 5.62 -4.50 19.24
CA GLY A 66 6.38 -3.36 19.77
C GLY A 66 6.36 -2.15 18.82
N ALA A 67 5.32 -2.02 18.00
CA ALA A 67 5.16 -0.98 16.99
C ALA A 67 4.13 0.05 17.45
N ASN A 68 4.36 1.33 17.15
CA ASN A 68 3.36 2.37 17.33
C ASN A 68 2.61 2.60 16.00
N PRO A 69 1.33 2.24 15.86
CA PRO A 69 0.57 2.40 14.61
C PRO A 69 0.38 3.86 14.16
N GLU A 70 0.70 4.85 15.00
CA GLU A 70 0.71 6.28 14.62
C GLU A 70 2.03 6.74 14.00
N LYS A 71 3.11 5.96 14.17
CA LYS A 71 4.48 6.34 13.75
C LYS A 71 5.11 5.32 12.82
N ASP A 72 4.74 4.07 12.99
CA ASP A 72 5.38 2.93 12.39
C ASP A 72 4.44 2.22 11.41
N ILE A 73 5.01 1.56 10.42
CA ILE A 73 4.36 0.54 9.59
C ILE A 73 5.19 -0.74 9.64
N ASN A 74 4.53 -1.87 9.92
CA ASN A 74 5.15 -3.17 9.91
C ASN A 74 5.59 -3.56 8.49
N ALA A 75 6.70 -4.27 8.38
CA ALA A 75 7.23 -4.76 7.11
C ALA A 75 6.17 -5.49 6.26
N ALA A 76 5.41 -6.42 6.85
CA ALA A 76 4.40 -7.17 6.11
C ALA A 76 3.34 -6.24 5.48
N ASP A 77 2.92 -5.22 6.23
CA ASP A 77 1.96 -4.22 5.76
C ASP A 77 2.54 -3.36 4.63
N ALA A 78 3.80 -2.95 4.73
CA ALA A 78 4.50 -2.25 3.65
C ALA A 78 4.61 -3.11 2.38
N LEU A 79 4.87 -4.41 2.54
CA LEU A 79 5.00 -5.37 1.44
C LEU A 79 3.66 -5.62 0.72
N ILE A 80 2.53 -5.76 1.44
CA ILE A 80 1.21 -5.94 0.79
C ILE A 80 0.70 -4.66 0.11
N ILE A 81 1.12 -3.48 0.55
CA ILE A 81 0.79 -2.24 -0.16
C ILE A 81 1.57 -2.16 -1.48
N THR A 82 2.86 -2.47 -1.43
CA THR A 82 3.80 -2.24 -2.55
C THR A 82 3.86 -3.40 -3.54
N GLY A 83 3.57 -4.63 -3.11
CA GLY A 83 3.81 -5.85 -3.88
C GLY A 83 5.29 -6.19 -4.03
N GLU A 84 6.18 -5.62 -3.20
CA GLU A 84 7.62 -5.92 -3.23
C GLU A 84 7.86 -7.44 -3.07
N GLY A 85 8.63 -8.03 -3.98
CA GLY A 85 8.92 -9.46 -4.03
C GLY A 85 7.88 -10.31 -4.79
N TYR A 86 6.64 -9.85 -4.92
CA TYR A 86 5.60 -10.60 -5.65
C TYR A 86 5.96 -10.69 -7.14
N ASN A 87 6.04 -11.91 -7.68
CA ASN A 87 6.51 -12.18 -9.04
C ASN A 87 7.87 -11.52 -9.38
N GLY A 88 8.75 -11.37 -8.38
CA GLY A 88 10.04 -10.74 -8.55
C GLY A 88 9.99 -9.22 -8.73
N PHE A 89 8.83 -8.59 -8.48
CA PHE A 89 8.70 -7.13 -8.50
C PHE A 89 9.64 -6.51 -7.48
N LYS A 90 10.30 -5.42 -7.88
CA LYS A 90 11.17 -4.62 -7.03
C LYS A 90 10.82 -3.15 -7.22
N MET A 91 10.58 -2.46 -6.12
CA MET A 91 10.27 -1.04 -6.14
C MET A 91 11.45 -0.24 -6.72
N PRO A 92 11.17 0.74 -7.60
CA PRO A 92 12.22 1.59 -8.16
C PRO A 92 12.99 2.39 -7.11
N SER A 93 12.33 2.74 -5.99
CA SER A 93 12.99 3.19 -4.78
C SER A 93 12.78 2.10 -3.73
N PRO A 94 13.82 1.31 -3.38
CA PRO A 94 13.64 0.16 -2.51
C PRO A 94 13.24 0.61 -1.10
N LEU A 95 12.48 -0.24 -0.39
CA LEU A 95 12.35 -0.11 1.06
C LEU A 95 13.74 -0.22 1.71
N PRO A 96 13.96 0.41 2.88
CA PRO A 96 15.23 0.24 3.57
C PRO A 96 15.48 -1.25 3.85
N PRO A 97 16.74 -1.70 3.77
CA PRO A 97 17.08 -3.11 3.82
C PRO A 97 16.65 -3.74 5.14
N MET A 98 15.97 -4.89 5.06
CA MET A 98 15.65 -5.70 6.22
C MET A 98 16.96 -6.34 6.75
N PRO A 99 17.36 -6.12 8.01
CA PRO A 99 18.48 -6.87 8.57
C PRO A 99 18.15 -8.36 8.55
N TYR A 100 19.04 -9.19 7.98
CA TYR A 100 18.96 -10.66 7.97
C TYR A 100 19.24 -11.24 9.37
N LEU A 101 18.49 -10.79 10.36
CA LEU A 101 18.57 -11.29 11.73
C LEU A 101 17.18 -11.84 12.06
N GLY A 102 17.09 -13.17 12.05
CA GLY A 102 15.87 -13.87 12.40
C GLY A 102 15.29 -13.35 13.72
N HIS A 103 13.97 -13.19 13.74
CA HIS A 103 13.13 -12.72 14.85
C HIS A 103 13.05 -11.21 15.09
N ILE A 104 13.63 -10.35 14.25
CA ILE A 104 13.38 -8.90 14.36
C ILE A 104 12.08 -8.54 13.64
N ILE A 105 11.12 -8.05 14.41
CA ILE A 105 9.92 -7.39 13.91
C ILE A 105 10.35 -6.05 13.34
N TYR A 106 10.32 -5.94 12.01
CA TYR A 106 10.78 -4.73 11.32
C TYR A 106 9.63 -3.75 11.16
N ASN A 107 9.79 -2.59 11.80
CA ASN A 107 8.89 -1.46 11.75
C ASN A 107 9.61 -0.31 11.05
N LEU A 108 9.00 0.24 10.02
CA LEU A 108 9.47 1.43 9.30
C LEU A 108 8.77 2.65 9.86
N GLU A 109 9.46 3.78 9.94
CA GLU A 109 8.75 5.05 10.13
C GLU A 109 7.79 5.27 8.95
N GLN A 110 6.54 5.64 9.23
CA GLN A 110 5.55 5.89 8.20
C GLN A 110 5.98 7.01 7.25
N SER A 111 6.69 8.03 7.75
CA SER A 111 7.29 9.09 6.94
C SER A 111 8.21 8.55 5.86
N ASP A 112 9.15 7.67 6.24
CA ASP A 112 10.11 7.05 5.33
C ASP A 112 9.38 6.18 4.29
N PHE A 113 8.45 5.34 4.75
CA PHE A 113 7.64 4.52 3.86
C PHE A 113 6.85 5.36 2.85
N LEU A 114 6.16 6.41 3.31
CA LEU A 114 5.34 7.26 2.45
C LEU A 114 6.18 8.06 1.46
N GLU A 115 7.37 8.52 1.86
CA GLU A 115 8.32 9.17 0.95
C GLU A 115 8.75 8.22 -0.18
N ILE A 116 9.20 7.02 0.18
CA ILE A 116 9.62 5.99 -0.77
C ILE A 116 8.46 5.57 -1.68
N TYR A 117 7.27 5.37 -1.13
CA TYR A 117 6.07 5.05 -1.89
C TYR A 117 5.73 6.14 -2.92
N LYS A 118 5.80 7.42 -2.53
CA LYS A 118 5.55 8.55 -3.45
C LYS A 118 6.56 8.58 -4.61
N GLU A 119 7.84 8.37 -4.32
CA GLU A 119 8.88 8.34 -5.37
C GLU A 119 8.74 7.13 -6.30
N SER A 120 8.45 5.94 -5.74
CA SER A 120 8.18 4.74 -6.54
C SER A 120 6.93 4.89 -7.41
N ALA A 121 5.82 5.39 -6.86
CA ALA A 121 4.58 5.64 -7.60
C ALA A 121 4.82 6.59 -8.79
N LYS A 122 5.58 7.67 -8.58
CA LYS A 122 5.99 8.60 -9.64
C LYS A 122 6.83 7.93 -10.72
N ARG A 123 7.82 7.13 -10.34
CA ARG A 123 8.69 6.39 -11.29
C ARG A 123 7.92 5.34 -12.10
N LEU A 124 6.88 4.73 -11.52
CA LEU A 124 6.00 3.75 -12.15
C LEU A 124 4.91 4.39 -13.03
N GLY A 125 4.80 5.73 -13.06
CA GLY A 125 3.84 6.45 -13.90
C GLY A 125 2.45 6.67 -13.27
N ALA A 126 2.34 6.55 -11.94
CA ALA A 126 1.14 6.95 -11.22
C ALA A 126 0.97 8.49 -11.21
N SER A 127 -0.21 8.96 -10.82
CA SER A 127 -0.49 10.39 -10.71
C SER A 127 0.39 11.02 -9.63
N LYS A 128 0.79 12.27 -9.84
CA LYS A 128 1.56 13.02 -8.85
C LYS A 128 0.78 13.12 -7.54
N ILE A 129 1.34 12.53 -6.50
CA ILE A 129 0.79 12.56 -5.14
C ILE A 129 1.15 13.92 -4.53
N LYS A 130 0.13 14.66 -4.08
CA LYS A 130 0.27 15.89 -3.30
C LYS A 130 0.59 15.56 -1.85
N ASP A 131 -0.17 14.62 -1.30
CA ASP A 131 -0.07 14.18 0.08
C ASP A 131 -0.49 12.72 0.21
N ALA A 132 0.02 12.03 1.22
CA ALA A 132 -0.33 10.65 1.53
C ALA A 132 -0.14 10.36 3.01
N TRP A 133 -1.02 9.55 3.58
CA TRP A 133 -0.96 9.16 4.99
C TRP A 133 -1.56 7.77 5.19
N LEU A 134 -1.24 7.18 6.34
CA LEU A 134 -1.73 5.88 6.76
C LEU A 134 -2.68 6.04 7.94
N GLU A 135 -3.72 5.22 7.97
CA GLU A 135 -4.50 4.94 9.18
C GLU A 135 -4.35 3.45 9.45
N ILE A 136 -3.64 3.10 10.54
CA ILE A 136 -3.35 1.72 10.90
C ILE A 136 -4.15 1.34 12.13
N ASN A 137 -4.95 0.29 12.00
CA ASN A 137 -5.76 -0.27 13.06
C ASN A 137 -5.51 -1.79 13.15
N LEU A 138 -6.05 -2.43 14.19
CA LEU A 138 -5.99 -3.89 14.37
C LEU A 138 -6.50 -4.65 13.14
N GLY A 139 -7.60 -4.17 12.54
CA GLY A 139 -8.30 -4.84 11.44
C GLY A 139 -7.98 -4.32 10.04
N SER A 140 -7.15 -3.28 9.91
CA SER A 140 -6.93 -2.65 8.59
C SER A 140 -5.69 -1.77 8.54
N ILE A 141 -5.13 -1.65 7.35
CA ILE A 141 -4.30 -0.50 6.95
C ILE A 141 -5.07 0.27 5.88
N ILE A 142 -5.13 1.59 6.01
CA ILE A 142 -5.73 2.46 5.00
C ILE A 142 -4.63 3.36 4.47
N LEU A 143 -4.23 3.16 3.22
CA LEU A 143 -3.37 4.12 2.52
C LEU A 143 -4.25 5.14 1.81
N ARG A 144 -4.13 6.40 2.22
CA ARG A 144 -4.80 7.51 1.55
C ARG A 144 -3.80 8.30 0.73
N ILE A 145 -4.19 8.61 -0.49
CA ILE A 145 -3.40 9.42 -1.41
C ILE A 145 -4.25 10.56 -1.94
N GLN A 146 -3.73 11.77 -1.83
CA GLN A 146 -4.30 12.96 -2.44
C GLN A 146 -3.58 13.26 -3.75
N THR A 147 -4.28 13.18 -4.89
CA THR A 147 -3.70 13.50 -6.20
C THR A 147 -3.76 15.02 -6.50
N LYS A 148 -2.78 15.52 -7.27
CA LYS A 148 -2.75 16.92 -7.75
C LYS A 148 -3.65 17.21 -8.93
#